data_AF-R9CDD8-F1
#
_entry.id   AF-R9CDD8-F1
#
_cell.length_a   1.000
_cell.length_b   1.000
_cell.length_c   1.000
_cell.angle_alpha   90.00
_cell.angle_beta   90.00
_cell.angle_gamma   90.00
#
_symmetry.space_group_name_H-M   'P 1'
#
loop_
_entity.id
_entity.type
_entity.pdbx_description
1 polymer ?
#
loop_
_entity_poly.entity_id
_entity_poly.type
_entity_poly.pdbx_seq_one_letter_code
_entity_poly.pdbx_strand_id
1 'polypeptide(L)'
;MKKKALALVMSALILVPSILVGCGGKKETADIVIIGAGGAGLSAAVQAKQDGVEKVVLLEKMPMVGGNTNRATGGLNAAETEQQKAKGIEDSIEIMYEDTMKGGYEKIIQN
;
A
#
# COMPACT_ATOMS: atom_id res chain seq x y z
N MET A 1 -7.27 40.01 39.96
CA MET A 1 -7.14 40.35 38.52
C MET A 1 -6.07 39.53 37.80
N LYS A 2 -4.84 39.39 38.35
CA LYS A 2 -3.73 38.66 37.70
C LYS A 2 -3.99 37.15 37.43
N LYS A 3 -4.67 36.44 38.33
CA LYS A 3 -5.00 35.00 38.15
C LYS A 3 -6.06 34.74 37.06
N LYS A 4 -7.02 35.64 36.89
CA LYS A 4 -8.04 35.56 35.84
C LYS A 4 -7.44 35.84 34.46
N ALA A 5 -6.54 36.83 34.37
CA ALA A 5 -5.78 37.11 33.14
C ALA A 5 -4.87 35.92 32.75
N LEU A 6 -4.19 35.31 33.72
CA LEU A 6 -3.34 34.13 33.47
C LEU A 6 -4.15 32.91 33.00
N ALA A 7 -5.32 32.67 33.61
CA ALA A 7 -6.21 31.60 33.16
C ALA A 7 -6.74 31.84 31.73
N LEU A 8 -7.03 33.09 31.37
CA LEU A 8 -7.50 33.47 30.03
C LEU A 8 -6.42 33.30 28.96
N VAL A 9 -5.17 33.66 29.30
CA VAL A 9 -4.00 33.46 28.42
C VAL A 9 -3.69 31.96 28.25
N MET A 10 -3.78 31.17 29.33
CA MET A 10 -3.63 29.71 29.27
C MET A 10 -4.73 29.04 28.42
N SER A 11 -5.98 29.46 28.54
CA SER A 11 -7.07 28.94 27.69
C SER A 11 -6.93 29.34 26.22
N ALA A 12 -6.37 30.53 25.93
CA ALA A 12 -6.07 30.94 24.55
C ALA A 12 -4.90 30.13 23.96
N LEU A 13 -3.87 29.81 24.75
CA LEU A 13 -2.74 28.99 24.31
C LEU A 13 -3.11 27.52 24.03
N ILE A 14 -4.16 27.00 24.67
CA ILE A 14 -4.66 25.63 24.43
C ILE A 14 -5.61 25.59 23.21
N LEU A 15 -6.26 26.70 22.85
CA LEU A 15 -7.22 26.74 21.74
C LEU A 15 -6.58 27.00 20.37
N VAL A 16 -5.45 27.71 20.33
CA VAL A 16 -4.76 28.09 19.08
C VAL A 16 -4.12 26.91 18.32
N PRO A 17 -3.56 25.87 18.95
CA PRO A 17 -3.01 24.72 18.21
C PRO A 17 -4.10 23.88 17.52
N SER A 18 -5.32 23.86 18.06
CA SER A 18 -6.42 23.03 17.57
C SER A 18 -6.98 23.50 16.23
N ILE A 19 -6.75 24.76 15.85
CA ILE A 19 -7.20 25.33 14.57
C ILE A 19 -6.12 25.15 13.48
N LEU A 20 -4.83 25.04 13.84
CA LEU A 20 -3.77 24.80 12.85
C LEU A 20 -3.52 23.31 12.52
N VAL A 21 -4.03 22.38 13.32
CA VAL A 21 -4.05 20.95 12.97
C VAL A 21 -5.33 20.59 12.18
N GLY A 22 -6.15 21.59 11.85
CA GLY A 22 -7.32 21.44 11.00
C GLY A 22 -6.91 21.22 9.54
N CYS A 23 -6.88 19.96 9.12
CA CYS A 23 -7.22 19.46 7.79
C CYS A 23 -7.27 20.52 6.67
N GLY A 24 -6.13 21.13 6.34
CA GLY A 24 -5.95 21.81 5.08
C GLY A 24 -5.86 20.71 4.02
N GLY A 25 -7.01 20.27 3.49
CA GLY A 25 -7.05 19.30 2.41
C GLY A 25 -6.28 19.86 1.23
N LYS A 26 -5.01 19.47 1.11
CA LYS A 26 -4.13 19.88 0.02
C LYS A 26 -4.72 19.25 -1.24
N LYS A 27 -5.44 20.06 -2.02
CA LYS A 27 -6.02 19.62 -3.29
C LYS A 27 -4.89 19.55 -4.29
N GLU A 28 -4.53 18.34 -4.69
CA GLU A 28 -3.57 18.10 -5.75
C GLU A 28 -4.28 17.39 -6.92
N THR A 29 -3.77 17.63 -8.13
CA THR A 29 -4.25 16.96 -9.35
C THR A 29 -3.29 15.83 -9.66
N ALA A 30 -3.83 14.68 -10.06
CA ALA A 30 -3.06 13.52 -10.44
C ALA A 30 -3.67 12.88 -11.68
N ASP A 31 -2.84 12.25 -12.49
CA ASP A 31 -3.28 11.43 -13.61
C ASP A 31 -3.74 10.07 -13.09
N ILE A 32 -3.05 9.54 -12.06
CA ILE A 32 -3.40 8.30 -11.35
C ILE A 32 -3.31 8.53 -9.85
N VAL A 33 -4.34 8.08 -9.13
CA VAL A 33 -4.35 7.99 -7.65
C VAL A 33 -4.40 6.53 -7.24
N ILE A 34 -3.43 6.10 -6.43
CA ILE A 34 -3.31 4.74 -5.91
C ILE A 34 -3.60 4.76 -4.40
N ILE A 35 -4.52 3.89 -3.96
CA ILE A 35 -4.95 3.81 -2.57
C ILE A 35 -4.39 2.55 -1.91
N GLY A 36 -3.49 2.74 -0.95
CA GLY A 36 -2.81 1.70 -0.19
C GLY A 36 -1.36 1.52 -0.65
N ALA A 37 -0.40 1.69 0.25
CA ALA A 37 1.03 1.54 -0.02
C ALA A 37 1.56 0.14 0.36
N GLY A 38 0.76 -0.90 0.13
CA GLY A 38 1.22 -2.29 0.20
C GLY A 38 2.02 -2.69 -1.05
N GLY A 39 2.42 -3.96 -1.14
CA GLY A 39 3.16 -4.48 -2.30
C GLY A 39 2.46 -4.19 -3.63
N ALA A 40 1.13 -4.41 -3.70
CA ALA A 40 0.36 -4.12 -4.91
C ALA A 40 0.38 -2.64 -5.31
N GLY A 41 0.14 -1.72 -4.36
CA GLY A 41 0.06 -0.29 -4.66
C GLY A 41 1.42 0.33 -5.00
N LEU A 42 2.48 -0.09 -4.30
CA LEU A 42 3.84 0.34 -4.63
C LEU A 42 4.28 -0.17 -6.00
N SER A 43 4.00 -1.44 -6.34
CA SER A 43 4.26 -1.98 -7.67
C SER A 43 3.49 -1.24 -8.76
N ALA A 44 2.21 -0.93 -8.53
CA ALA A 44 1.41 -0.13 -9.46
C ALA A 44 1.99 1.28 -9.66
N ALA A 45 2.48 1.92 -8.59
CA ALA A 45 3.09 3.25 -8.68
C ALA A 45 4.38 3.23 -9.50
N VAL A 46 5.25 2.23 -9.29
CA VAL A 46 6.48 2.06 -10.06
C VAL A 46 6.17 1.82 -11.53
N GLN A 47 5.27 0.87 -11.84
CA GLN A 47 4.91 0.57 -13.22
C GLN A 47 4.32 1.79 -13.93
N ALA A 48 3.40 2.52 -13.30
CA ALA A 48 2.83 3.74 -13.88
C ALA A 48 3.90 4.78 -14.23
N LYS A 49 4.92 4.94 -13.38
CA LYS A 49 6.05 5.83 -13.68
C LYS A 49 6.92 5.30 -14.83
N GLN A 50 7.12 3.99 -14.95
CA GLN A 50 7.85 3.38 -16.07
C GLN A 50 7.09 3.54 -17.39
N ASP A 51 5.77 3.53 -17.36
CA ASP A 51 4.90 3.75 -18.52
C ASP A 51 4.77 5.24 -18.91
N GLY A 52 5.47 6.13 -18.21
CA GLY A 52 5.54 7.56 -18.55
C GLY A 52 4.45 8.43 -17.93
N VAL A 53 3.65 7.91 -16.98
CA VAL A 53 2.66 8.74 -16.27
C VAL A 53 3.38 9.80 -15.45
N GLU A 54 3.05 11.07 -15.65
CA GLU A 54 3.75 12.18 -15.00
C GLU A 54 3.36 12.31 -13.52
N LYS A 55 2.05 12.42 -13.24
CA LYS A 55 1.53 12.70 -11.88
C LYS A 55 0.85 11.46 -11.29
N VAL A 56 1.62 10.69 -10.54
CA VAL A 56 1.12 9.56 -9.74
C VAL A 56 1.09 9.96 -8.26
N VAL A 57 -0.08 9.85 -7.63
CA VAL A 57 -0.26 10.06 -6.18
C VAL A 57 -0.57 8.73 -5.51
N LEU A 58 0.27 8.33 -4.56
CA LEU A 58 0.09 7.13 -3.75
C LEU A 58 -0.27 7.54 -2.32
N LEU A 59 -1.36 6.98 -1.79
CA LEU A 59 -1.88 7.28 -0.45
C LEU A 59 -1.79 6.07 0.46
N GLU A 60 -1.40 6.29 1.72
CA GLU A 60 -1.42 5.30 2.79
C GLU A 60 -2.03 5.92 4.03
N LYS A 61 -2.93 5.20 4.70
CA LYS A 61 -3.57 5.69 5.92
C LYS A 61 -2.67 5.50 7.14
N MET A 62 -1.80 4.50 7.11
CA MET A 62 -0.91 4.15 8.21
C MET A 62 0.30 5.07 8.22
N PRO A 63 0.94 5.28 9.39
CA PRO A 63 2.18 6.07 9.47
C PRO A 63 3.37 5.50 8.69
N MET A 64 3.26 4.25 8.22
CA MET A 64 4.29 3.53 7.49
C MET A 64 3.67 2.76 6.33
N VAL A 65 4.41 2.68 5.23
CA VAL A 65 4.06 1.87 4.05
C VAL A 65 4.20 0.37 4.32
N GLY A 66 3.60 -0.44 3.46
CA GLY A 66 3.83 -1.88 3.33
C GLY A 66 2.67 -2.78 3.78
N GLY A 67 1.82 -2.34 4.71
CA GLY A 67 0.64 -3.11 5.12
C GLY A 67 0.95 -4.57 5.51
N ASN A 68 0.13 -5.52 5.05
CA ASN A 68 0.39 -6.96 5.27
C ASN A 68 1.60 -7.49 4.47
N THR A 69 2.04 -6.81 3.40
CA THR A 69 3.22 -7.21 2.64
C THR A 69 4.47 -7.22 3.53
N ASN A 70 4.60 -6.26 4.46
CA ASN A 70 5.72 -6.25 5.43
C ASN A 70 5.71 -7.45 6.40
N ARG A 71 4.59 -8.16 6.52
CA ARG A 71 4.44 -9.34 7.39
C ARG A 71 4.61 -10.66 6.64
N ALA A 72 4.82 -10.62 5.32
CA ALA A 72 5.01 -11.82 4.52
C ALA A 72 6.38 -12.46 4.81
N THR A 73 6.39 -13.78 5.03
CA THR A 73 7.61 -14.55 5.34
C THR A 73 7.82 -15.75 4.42
N GLY A 74 6.73 -16.39 3.97
CA GLY A 74 6.76 -17.65 3.21
C GLY A 74 7.30 -17.56 1.78
N GLY A 75 7.60 -16.36 1.28
CA GLY A 75 8.12 -16.12 -0.07
C GLY A 75 7.05 -15.66 -1.07
N LEU A 76 7.46 -15.60 -2.33
CA LEU A 76 6.63 -15.25 -3.48
C LEU A 76 6.70 -16.41 -4.48
N ASN A 77 5.54 -16.99 -4.79
CA ASN A 77 5.46 -18.08 -5.77
C ASN A 77 5.69 -17.52 -7.18
N ALA A 78 6.52 -18.22 -7.95
CA ALA A 78 6.77 -18.00 -9.37
C ALA A 78 7.29 -19.32 -9.97
N ALA A 79 7.03 -19.54 -11.25
CA ALA A 79 7.49 -20.71 -12.00
C ALA A 79 8.52 -20.31 -13.06
N GLU A 80 9.32 -21.28 -13.50
CA GLU A 80 10.34 -21.13 -14.55
C GLU A 80 11.38 -20.03 -14.27
N THR A 81 11.66 -19.76 -13.00
CA THR A 81 12.60 -18.72 -12.60
C THR A 81 14.05 -19.15 -12.77
N GLU A 82 14.96 -18.19 -13.03
CA GLU A 82 16.40 -18.44 -13.04
C GLU A 82 16.91 -19.00 -11.70
N GLN A 83 16.25 -18.64 -10.59
CA GLN A 83 16.54 -19.12 -9.24
C GLN A 83 16.18 -20.61 -9.08
N GLN A 84 15.08 -21.07 -9.68
CA GLN A 84 14.72 -22.49 -9.73
C GLN A 84 15.72 -23.27 -10.59
N LYS A 85 16.02 -22.75 -11.79
CA LYS A 85 17.00 -23.33 -12.72
C LYS A 85 18.38 -23.48 -12.08
N ALA A 86 18.86 -22.44 -11.40
CA ALA A 86 20.15 -22.47 -10.69
C ALA A 86 20.20 -23.51 -9.55
N LYS A 87 19.04 -23.91 -9.02
CA LYS A 87 18.90 -24.94 -7.98
C LYS A 87 18.54 -26.32 -8.55
N GLY A 88 18.44 -26.47 -9.87
CA GLY A 88 18.01 -27.71 -10.52
C GLY A 88 16.57 -28.10 -10.21
N ILE A 89 15.70 -27.12 -9.91
CA ILE A 89 14.28 -27.35 -9.68
C ILE A 89 13.57 -27.32 -11.03
N GLU A 90 12.97 -28.44 -11.42
CA GLU A 90 12.08 -28.52 -12.57
C GLU A 90 10.68 -28.03 -12.17
N ASP A 91 10.22 -26.98 -12.83
CA ASP A 91 8.89 -26.36 -12.62
C ASP A 91 8.39 -25.78 -13.96
N SER A 92 7.08 -25.52 -14.07
CA SER A 92 6.47 -24.91 -15.26
C SER A 92 5.31 -23.99 -14.91
N ILE A 93 4.99 -23.07 -15.81
CA ILE A 93 3.82 -22.19 -15.66
C ILE A 93 2.53 -23.01 -15.56
N GLU A 94 2.43 -24.11 -16.33
CA GLU A 94 1.29 -25.03 -16.32
C GLU A 94 1.12 -25.70 -14.94
N ILE A 95 2.20 -26.21 -14.35
CA ILE A 95 2.17 -26.81 -13.00
C ILE A 95 1.70 -25.79 -11.97
N MET A 96 2.27 -24.57 -11.99
CA MET A 96 1.86 -23.50 -11.06
C MET A 96 0.38 -23.12 -11.22
N TYR A 97 -0.12 -23.09 -12.46
CA TYR A 97 -1.53 -22.82 -12.74
C TYR A 97 -2.44 -23.92 -12.18
N GLU A 98 -2.16 -25.18 -12.52
CA GLU A 98 -2.95 -26.34 -12.08
C GLU A 98 -2.97 -26.47 -10.56
N ASP A 99 -1.82 -26.31 -9.89
CA ASP A 99 -1.72 -26.34 -8.42
C ASP A 99 -2.53 -25.22 -7.77
N THR A 100 -2.52 -24.03 -8.37
CA THR A 100 -3.31 -22.89 -7.89
C THR A 100 -4.80 -23.15 -8.01
N MET A 101 -5.26 -23.68 -9.16
CA MET A 101 -6.67 -23.99 -9.40
C MET A 101 -7.17 -25.11 -8.50
N LYS A 102 -6.38 -26.18 -8.36
CA LYS A 102 -6.67 -27.30 -7.47
C LYS A 102 -6.73 -26.85 -6.00
N GLY A 103 -5.77 -26.05 -5.54
CA GLY A 103 -5.74 -25.52 -4.17
C GLY A 103 -6.88 -24.54 -3.88
N GLY A 104 -7.38 -23.84 -4.90
CA GLY A 104 -8.50 -22.90 -4.84
C GLY A 104 -9.90 -23.54 -4.84
N TYR A 105 -10.01 -24.86 -4.69
CA TYR A 105 -11.26 -25.63 -4.77
C TYR A 105 -11.94 -25.49 -6.13
N GLU A 106 -11.21 -25.77 -7.21
CA GLU A 106 -11.71 -25.89 -8.57
C GLU A 106 -13.19 -26.30 -8.61
N LYS A 107 -14.10 -25.34 -8.83
CA LYS A 107 -15.50 -25.66 -9.06
C LYS A 107 -15.52 -26.28 -10.44
N ILE A 108 -15.55 -27.61 -10.49
CA ILE A 108 -16.10 -28.31 -11.63
C ILE A 108 -17.50 -27.73 -11.79
N ILE A 109 -17.67 -26.79 -12.72
CA ILE A 109 -18.98 -26.43 -13.23
C ILE A 109 -19.45 -27.72 -13.89
N GLN A 110 -20.14 -28.56 -13.11
CA GLN A 110 -20.93 -29.65 -13.64
C GLN A 110 -22.01 -28.98 -14.49
N ASN A 111 -21.73 -28.85 -15.78
CA ASN A 111 -22.73 -28.57 -16.79
C ASN A 111 -23.72 -29.74 -16.85
#